data_AF-A0A4V5NU71-F1
#
_entry.id   AF-A0A4V5NU71-F1
#
_cell.length_a   1.000
_cell.length_b   1.000
_cell.length_c   1.000
_cell.angle_alpha   90.00
_cell.angle_beta   90.00
_cell.angle_gamma   90.00
#
_symmetry.space_group_name_H-M   'P 1'
#
loop_
_entity.id
_entity.type
_entity.pdbx_description
1 polymer ?
#
loop_
_entity_poly.entity_id
_entity_poly.type
_entity_poly.pdbx_seq_one_letter_code
_entity_poly.pdbx_strand_id
1 'polypeptide(L)'
;MNITFLANRDLASNFALNLILPALSEHRLSVFLSDKVGKSPVTSPELQKLSALESQQALQLIDQHQCESMHPDTFLGFERMQQYTCQSISTLNDVNEVSGLEKLKASAPDLIISIRFGKILQPPAISIPELGVINLHSGLLPDYRGVMATFWALLDGQQAIGSSLHTIENGDIDRGRLLSSKAIAVEVDKSYLWHVLQLYLHTADQITDYVKQLCESKVRTGQQISEGGNYFSFPSERDLARFQKSGHCLYQKTELCYFLNHFYGLTVSEQDLELDGL
;
A
#
# COMPACT_ATOMS: atom_id res chain seq x y z
N MET A 1 -15.33 9.90 -13.12
CA MET A 1 -15.77 8.51 -12.83
C MET A 1 -15.82 8.31 -11.32
N ASN A 2 -16.49 7.27 -10.84
CA ASN A 2 -16.47 6.81 -9.45
C ASN A 2 -15.28 5.85 -9.27
N ILE A 3 -14.36 6.16 -8.37
CA ILE A 3 -13.16 5.34 -8.10
C ILE A 3 -13.19 4.88 -6.65
N THR A 4 -13.15 3.57 -6.44
CA THR A 4 -13.08 2.99 -5.09
C THR A 4 -11.69 2.44 -4.82
N PHE A 5 -11.04 2.99 -3.79
CA PHE A 5 -9.78 2.51 -3.25
C PHE A 5 -10.02 1.44 -2.21
N LEU A 6 -9.28 0.35 -2.32
CA LEU A 6 -9.14 -0.68 -1.30
C LEU A 6 -7.71 -0.60 -0.78
N ALA A 7 -7.54 -0.27 0.50
CA ALA A 7 -6.21 -0.08 1.09
C ALA A 7 -6.08 -0.76 2.45
N ASN A 8 -4.85 -0.92 2.96
CA ASN A 8 -4.67 -1.40 4.32
C ASN A 8 -4.65 -0.23 5.32
N ARG A 9 -5.06 -0.47 6.56
CA ARG A 9 -4.90 0.51 7.65
C ARG A 9 -3.47 0.46 8.19
N ASP A 10 -2.53 0.98 7.41
CA ASP A 10 -1.12 1.12 7.77
C ASP A 10 -0.52 2.44 7.27
N LEU A 11 0.65 2.81 7.79
CA LEU A 11 1.38 4.01 7.42
C LEU A 11 1.65 4.09 5.90
N ALA A 12 2.11 2.99 5.30
CA ALA A 12 2.45 2.96 3.87
C ALA A 12 1.23 3.25 2.97
N SER A 13 0.07 2.69 3.28
CA SER A 13 -1.19 2.95 2.56
C SER A 13 -1.68 4.38 2.79
N ASN A 14 -1.60 4.88 4.03
CA ASN A 14 -1.95 6.27 4.32
C ASN A 14 -1.07 7.24 3.52
N PHE A 15 0.23 6.98 3.46
CA PHE A 15 1.17 7.77 2.69
C PHE A 15 0.87 7.72 1.19
N ALA A 16 0.67 6.54 0.63
CA ALA A 16 0.31 6.38 -0.78
C ALA A 16 -0.98 7.13 -1.14
N LEU A 17 -2.02 7.06 -0.29
CA LEU A 17 -3.28 7.76 -0.54
C LEU A 17 -3.13 9.29 -0.47
N ASN A 18 -2.24 9.83 0.37
CA ASN A 18 -1.94 11.26 0.37
C ASN A 18 -1.33 11.76 -0.94
N LEU A 19 -0.57 10.91 -1.63
CA LEU A 19 -0.02 11.23 -2.94
C LEU A 19 -1.08 11.17 -4.04
N ILE A 20 -2.05 10.26 -3.92
CA ILE A 20 -2.98 9.90 -5.00
C ILE A 20 -4.29 10.69 -4.94
N LEU A 21 -4.94 10.74 -3.77
CA LEU A 21 -6.31 11.27 -3.67
C LEU A 21 -6.42 12.75 -4.08
N PRO A 22 -5.51 13.66 -3.69
CA PRO A 22 -5.57 15.04 -4.15
C PRO A 22 -5.45 15.17 -5.68
N ALA A 23 -4.58 14.35 -6.29
CA ALA A 23 -4.34 14.33 -7.73
C ALA A 23 -5.54 13.78 -8.53
N LEU A 24 -6.45 13.04 -7.89
CA LEU A 24 -7.68 12.50 -8.48
C LEU A 24 -8.95 13.16 -7.95
N SER A 25 -8.83 14.35 -7.34
CA SER A 25 -9.94 15.07 -6.70
C SER A 25 -11.09 15.48 -7.64
N GLU A 26 -10.85 15.48 -8.96
CA GLU A 26 -11.87 15.66 -10.00
C GLU A 26 -12.81 14.44 -10.18
N HIS A 27 -12.49 13.31 -9.54
CA HIS A 27 -13.29 12.11 -9.55
C HIS A 27 -14.06 11.93 -8.23
N ARG A 28 -15.08 11.06 -8.23
CA ARG A 28 -15.79 10.71 -7.00
C ARG A 28 -15.05 9.57 -6.32
N LEU A 29 -14.38 9.85 -5.22
CA LEU A 29 -13.50 8.89 -4.55
C LEU A 29 -14.18 8.25 -3.35
N SER A 30 -14.05 6.94 -3.21
CA SER A 30 -14.41 6.18 -2.00
C SER A 30 -13.20 5.39 -1.53
N VAL A 31 -13.02 5.24 -0.21
CA VAL A 31 -11.92 4.45 0.35
C VAL A 31 -12.48 3.45 1.36
N PHE A 32 -12.09 2.19 1.20
CA PHE A 32 -12.32 1.15 2.19
C PHE A 32 -10.99 0.58 2.68
N LEU A 33 -10.88 0.37 4.00
CA LEU A 33 -9.68 -0.14 4.65
C LEU A 33 -9.84 -1.61 5.07
N SER A 34 -8.77 -2.39 4.97
CA SER A 34 -8.62 -3.66 5.70
C SER A 34 -7.82 -3.44 6.98
N ASP A 35 -8.08 -4.25 8.01
CA ASP A 35 -7.33 -4.13 9.27
C ASP A 35 -5.99 -4.87 9.27
N LYS A 36 -5.81 -5.84 8.36
CA LYS A 36 -4.58 -6.62 8.25
C LYS A 36 -4.39 -7.20 6.86
N VAL A 37 -3.13 -7.37 6.47
CA VAL A 37 -2.72 -8.05 5.23
C VAL A 37 -2.58 -9.56 5.44
N GLY A 38 -3.25 -10.34 4.60
CA GLY A 38 -3.15 -11.80 4.60
C GLY A 38 -4.09 -12.50 5.60
N LYS A 39 -4.19 -13.83 5.45
CA LYS A 39 -5.06 -14.68 6.29
C LYS A 39 -4.38 -15.17 7.56
N SER A 40 -3.09 -15.49 7.48
CA SER A 40 -2.33 -16.07 8.58
C SER A 40 -1.87 -14.99 9.57
N PRO A 41 -1.96 -15.23 10.89
CA PRO A 41 -1.34 -14.35 11.85
C PRO A 41 0.17 -14.32 11.61
N VAL A 42 0.74 -13.12 11.60
CA VAL A 42 2.19 -12.94 11.65
C VAL A 42 2.67 -13.51 12.98
N THR A 43 3.44 -14.59 12.95
CA THR A 43 3.92 -15.27 14.16
C THR A 43 5.25 -14.73 14.66
N SER A 44 5.99 -14.01 13.81
CA SER A 44 7.31 -13.48 14.16
C SER A 44 7.20 -12.23 15.04
N PRO A 45 7.88 -12.18 16.20
CA PRO A 45 7.90 -10.99 17.05
C PRO A 45 8.38 -9.73 16.32
N GLU A 46 9.39 -9.85 15.44
CA GLU A 46 9.94 -8.71 14.73
C GLU A 46 8.96 -8.15 13.69
N LEU A 47 8.24 -9.02 12.98
CA LEU A 47 7.18 -8.59 12.06
C LEU A 47 5.93 -8.07 12.78
N GLN A 48 5.64 -8.58 13.98
CA GLN A 48 4.58 -8.03 14.85
C GLN A 48 4.92 -6.61 15.31
N LYS A 49 6.16 -6.37 15.74
CA LYS A 49 6.66 -5.02 16.09
C LYS A 49 6.56 -4.07 14.89
N LEU A 50 7.05 -4.48 13.72
CA LEU A 50 6.92 -3.69 12.50
C LEU A 50 5.44 -3.38 12.18
N SER A 51 4.57 -4.39 12.25
CA SER A 51 3.14 -4.19 12.00
C SER A 51 2.52 -3.22 12.99
N ALA A 52 2.82 -3.32 14.29
CA ALA A 52 2.29 -2.42 15.31
C ALA A 52 2.83 -0.99 15.16
N LEU A 53 4.10 -0.84 14.76
CA LEU A 53 4.68 0.45 14.41
C LEU A 53 3.90 1.11 13.26
N GLU A 54 3.64 0.36 12.19
CA GLU A 54 2.96 0.89 10.99
C GLU A 54 1.46 1.12 11.17
N SER A 55 0.73 0.23 11.87
CA SER A 55 -0.74 0.25 11.93
C SER A 55 -1.32 0.83 13.23
N GLN A 56 -0.48 1.07 14.24
CA GLN A 56 -0.92 1.65 15.52
C GLN A 56 -0.12 2.90 15.84
N GLN A 57 1.18 2.79 16.13
CA GLN A 57 1.95 3.91 16.69
C GLN A 57 2.06 5.10 15.73
N ALA A 58 2.50 4.86 14.49
CA ALA A 58 2.65 5.93 13.51
C ALA A 58 1.30 6.61 13.21
N LEU A 59 0.23 5.83 13.04
CA LEU A 59 -1.10 6.37 12.77
C LEU A 59 -1.66 7.15 13.97
N GLN A 60 -1.44 6.67 15.20
CA GLN A 60 -1.85 7.38 16.42
C GLN A 60 -1.14 8.74 16.54
N LEU A 61 0.17 8.78 16.28
CA LEU A 61 0.93 10.04 16.28
C LEU A 61 0.41 11.03 15.23
N ILE A 62 0.10 10.53 14.03
CA ILE A 62 -0.50 11.34 12.96
C ILE A 62 -1.84 11.90 13.44
N ASP A 63 -2.75 11.05 13.93
CA ASP A 63 -4.10 11.46 14.32
C ASP A 63 -4.08 12.45 15.50
N GLN A 64 -3.18 12.27 16.48
CA GLN A 64 -3.02 13.20 17.62
C GLN A 64 -2.57 14.60 17.17
N HIS A 65 -1.59 14.68 16.27
CA HIS A 65 -1.03 15.98 15.86
C HIS A 65 -1.97 16.77 14.93
N GLN A 66 -2.87 16.09 14.24
CA GLN A 66 -3.83 16.73 13.35
C GLN A 66 -4.89 17.59 14.04
N CYS A 67 -5.03 17.45 15.36
CA CYS A 67 -5.79 18.38 16.20
C CYS A 67 -5.08 19.72 16.41
N GLU A 68 -3.77 19.80 16.16
CA GLU A 68 -2.91 20.92 16.60
C GLU A 68 -2.36 21.78 15.46
N SER A 69 -2.17 21.22 14.24
CA SER A 69 -1.60 21.98 13.11
C SER A 69 -2.46 21.96 11.82
N MET A 70 -2.56 23.14 11.20
CA MET A 70 -3.33 23.44 9.99
C MET A 70 -2.41 23.94 8.86
N HIS A 71 -1.21 23.37 8.71
CA HIS A 71 -0.37 23.73 7.57
C HIS A 71 -0.94 23.08 6.30
N PRO A 72 -1.23 23.84 5.23
CA PRO A 72 -1.91 23.32 4.04
C PRO A 72 -1.10 22.28 3.25
N ASP A 73 0.20 22.19 3.51
CA ASP A 73 1.14 21.32 2.77
C ASP A 73 1.47 20.00 3.50
N THR A 74 0.80 19.68 4.62
CA THR A 74 1.09 18.44 5.36
C THR A 74 0.16 17.30 4.99
N PHE A 75 0.69 16.08 5.04
CA PHE A 75 -0.05 14.86 4.76
C PHE A 75 -1.07 14.55 5.85
N LEU A 76 -2.11 13.82 5.44
CA LEU A 76 -3.29 13.59 6.23
C LEU A 76 -3.40 12.18 6.80
N GLY A 77 -3.74 12.05 8.09
CA GLY A 77 -4.33 10.85 8.67
C GLY A 77 -5.65 10.47 7.99
N PHE A 78 -6.08 9.23 8.18
CA PHE A 78 -7.26 8.70 7.48
C PHE A 78 -8.55 9.47 7.82
N GLU A 79 -8.68 9.98 9.03
CA GLU A 79 -9.87 10.72 9.43
C GLU A 79 -10.04 11.99 8.59
N ARG A 80 -9.00 12.83 8.52
CA ARG A 80 -9.01 14.07 7.72
C ARG A 80 -8.98 13.81 6.22
N MET A 81 -8.43 12.68 5.78
CA MET A 81 -8.43 12.28 4.36
C MET A 81 -9.84 12.10 3.79
N GLN A 82 -10.87 11.94 4.64
CA GLN A 82 -12.27 11.93 4.23
C GLN A 82 -12.70 13.19 3.45
N GLN A 83 -11.97 14.30 3.58
CA GLN A 83 -12.24 15.51 2.78
C GLN A 83 -12.09 15.28 1.27
N TYR A 84 -11.30 14.28 0.86
CA TYR A 84 -11.14 13.90 -0.55
C TYR A 84 -12.16 12.85 -1.01
N THR A 85 -12.98 12.31 -0.12
CA THR A 85 -13.89 11.19 -0.41
C THR A 85 -15.35 11.62 -0.37
N CYS A 86 -16.20 10.99 -1.18
CA CYS A 86 -17.63 11.29 -1.20
C CYS A 86 -18.43 10.61 -0.08
N GLN A 87 -17.77 9.76 0.70
CA GLN A 87 -18.32 9.06 1.86
C GLN A 87 -17.22 8.88 2.91
N SER A 88 -17.60 8.61 4.15
CA SER A 88 -16.61 8.31 5.20
C SER A 88 -15.76 7.10 4.87
N ILE A 89 -14.46 7.19 5.16
CA ILE A 89 -13.53 6.07 5.06
C ILE A 89 -13.96 5.03 6.10
N SER A 90 -14.20 3.79 5.65
CA SER A 90 -14.72 2.72 6.51
C SER A 90 -13.99 1.40 6.28
N THR A 91 -14.11 0.48 7.23
CA THR A 91 -13.47 -0.84 7.14
C THR A 91 -14.31 -1.83 6.32
N LEU A 92 -13.63 -2.63 5.48
CA LEU A 92 -14.20 -3.67 4.63
C LEU A 92 -13.35 -4.96 4.69
N ASN A 93 -13.45 -5.70 5.79
CA ASN A 93 -12.73 -6.97 5.94
C ASN A 93 -13.42 -8.16 5.27
N ASP A 94 -14.71 -8.02 5.03
CA ASP A 94 -15.65 -9.02 4.52
C ASP A 94 -16.00 -8.78 3.04
N VAL A 95 -15.05 -8.26 2.26
CA VAL A 95 -15.24 -7.84 0.84
C VAL A 95 -15.88 -8.89 -0.08
N ASN A 96 -15.74 -10.18 0.26
CA ASN A 96 -16.29 -11.29 -0.51
C ASN A 96 -17.63 -11.81 0.02
N GLU A 97 -18.06 -11.36 1.19
CA GLU A 97 -19.34 -11.71 1.80
C GLU A 97 -20.44 -10.78 1.28
N VAL A 98 -21.71 -11.18 1.44
CA VAL A 98 -22.87 -10.41 0.96
C VAL A 98 -22.83 -8.96 1.45
N SER A 99 -22.58 -8.74 2.74
CA SER A 99 -22.49 -7.40 3.34
C SER A 99 -21.35 -6.56 2.75
N GLY A 100 -20.20 -7.17 2.49
CA GLY A 100 -19.07 -6.46 1.89
C GLY A 100 -19.31 -6.13 0.42
N LEU A 101 -19.90 -7.05 -0.33
CA LEU A 101 -20.31 -6.83 -1.72
C LEU A 101 -21.36 -5.72 -1.83
N GLU A 102 -22.32 -5.66 -0.90
CA GLU A 102 -23.31 -4.58 -0.86
C GLU A 102 -22.66 -3.22 -0.61
N LYS A 103 -21.74 -3.10 0.35
CA LYS A 103 -20.96 -1.87 0.57
C LYS A 103 -20.16 -1.46 -0.66
N LEU A 104 -19.50 -2.43 -1.31
CA LEU A 104 -18.70 -2.17 -2.50
C LEU A 104 -19.58 -1.71 -3.67
N LYS A 105 -20.72 -2.36 -3.89
CA LYS A 105 -21.73 -1.93 -4.90
C LYS A 105 -22.32 -0.56 -4.59
N ALA A 106 -22.56 -0.24 -3.32
CA ALA A 106 -23.10 1.05 -2.91
C ALA A 106 -22.17 2.23 -3.25
N SER A 107 -20.85 1.98 -3.32
CA SER A 107 -19.88 2.98 -3.82
C SER A 107 -19.95 3.22 -5.33
N ALA A 108 -20.73 2.40 -6.07
CA ALA A 108 -20.94 2.44 -7.50
C ALA A 108 -19.64 2.63 -8.32
N PRO A 109 -18.59 1.82 -8.09
CA PRO A 109 -17.29 2.07 -8.68
C PRO A 109 -17.30 1.78 -10.18
N ASP A 110 -16.81 2.72 -10.97
CA ASP A 110 -16.43 2.48 -12.36
C ASP A 110 -15.10 1.71 -12.40
N LEU A 111 -14.19 2.03 -11.47
CA LEU A 111 -12.86 1.43 -11.30
C LEU A 111 -12.60 1.13 -9.81
N ILE A 112 -12.01 -0.03 -9.52
CA ILE A 112 -11.45 -0.32 -8.19
C ILE A 112 -9.92 -0.32 -8.26
N ILE A 113 -9.30 0.32 -7.26
CA ILE A 113 -7.84 0.42 -7.13
C ILE A 113 -7.42 -0.21 -5.79
N SER A 114 -6.66 -1.29 -5.84
CA SER A 114 -6.08 -1.96 -4.68
C SER A 114 -4.67 -1.44 -4.41
N ILE A 115 -4.40 -1.06 -3.16
CA ILE A 115 -3.07 -0.67 -2.67
C ILE A 115 -2.86 -1.37 -1.33
N ARG A 116 -2.06 -2.44 -1.31
CA ARG A 116 -1.80 -3.26 -0.10
C ARG A 116 -3.06 -3.86 0.55
N PHE A 117 -4.19 -3.91 -0.14
CA PHE A 117 -5.43 -4.38 0.47
C PHE A 117 -5.29 -5.82 0.97
N GLY A 118 -5.68 -6.05 2.21
CA GLY A 118 -5.34 -7.27 2.92
C GLY A 118 -6.19 -8.48 2.58
N LYS A 119 -7.18 -8.34 1.69
CA LYS A 119 -8.11 -9.40 1.29
C LYS A 119 -7.96 -9.72 -0.18
N ILE A 120 -7.93 -11.02 -0.49
CA ILE A 120 -7.99 -11.49 -1.88
C ILE A 120 -9.41 -11.30 -2.39
N LEU A 121 -9.57 -10.51 -3.44
CA LEU A 121 -10.85 -10.30 -4.09
C LEU A 121 -11.27 -11.57 -4.85
N GLN A 122 -12.52 -12.00 -4.63
CA GLN A 122 -13.12 -13.10 -5.37
C GLN A 122 -13.90 -12.58 -6.59
N PRO A 123 -14.23 -13.45 -7.56
CA PRO A 123 -14.90 -13.03 -8.80
C PRO A 123 -16.12 -12.11 -8.61
N PRO A 124 -17.01 -12.30 -7.61
CA PRO A 124 -18.14 -11.39 -7.40
C PRO A 124 -17.76 -9.95 -7.07
N ALA A 125 -16.62 -9.72 -6.40
CA ALA A 125 -16.10 -8.39 -6.13
C ALA A 125 -15.37 -7.81 -7.35
N ILE A 126 -14.59 -8.65 -8.04
CA ILE A 126 -13.83 -8.27 -9.24
C ILE A 126 -14.74 -7.82 -10.37
N SER A 127 -15.92 -8.43 -10.51
CA SER A 127 -16.87 -8.12 -11.58
C SER A 127 -17.75 -6.88 -11.33
N ILE A 128 -17.62 -6.20 -10.18
CA ILE A 128 -18.45 -5.02 -9.87
C ILE A 128 -18.09 -3.82 -10.77
N PRO A 129 -16.82 -3.37 -10.86
CA PRO A 129 -16.46 -2.22 -11.68
C PRO A 129 -16.38 -2.57 -13.17
N GLU A 130 -17.00 -1.76 -14.02
CA GLU A 130 -16.97 -1.96 -15.48
C GLU A 130 -15.56 -1.81 -16.07
N LEU A 131 -14.76 -0.87 -15.53
CA LEU A 131 -13.36 -0.67 -15.92
C LEU A 131 -12.40 -1.64 -15.21
N GLY A 132 -12.94 -2.58 -14.42
CA GLY A 132 -12.20 -3.63 -13.74
C GLY A 132 -11.51 -3.19 -12.45
N VAL A 133 -10.58 -4.03 -12.01
CA VAL A 133 -9.80 -3.83 -10.80
C VAL A 133 -8.33 -3.77 -11.16
N ILE A 134 -7.61 -2.77 -10.63
CA ILE A 134 -6.15 -2.67 -10.74
C ILE A 134 -5.51 -2.73 -9.35
N ASN A 135 -4.26 -3.17 -9.30
CA ASN A 135 -3.46 -3.26 -8.08
C ASN A 135 -2.08 -2.65 -8.30
N LEU A 136 -1.65 -1.82 -7.35
CA LEU A 136 -0.27 -1.35 -7.27
C LEU A 136 0.53 -2.30 -6.38
N HIS A 137 1.15 -3.29 -7.01
CA HIS A 137 2.01 -4.26 -6.35
C HIS A 137 3.38 -3.65 -6.05
N SER A 138 3.95 -3.95 -4.87
CA SER A 138 5.25 -3.43 -4.41
C SER A 138 6.43 -4.32 -4.84
N GLY A 139 6.33 -4.95 -6.00
CA GLY A 139 7.37 -5.78 -6.61
C GLY A 139 7.41 -5.65 -8.13
N LEU A 140 8.53 -6.04 -8.73
CA LEU A 140 8.75 -6.05 -10.19
C LEU A 140 8.29 -7.38 -10.79
N LEU A 141 7.07 -7.41 -11.33
CA LEU A 141 6.48 -8.60 -11.94
C LEU A 141 7.21 -8.97 -13.25
N PRO A 142 7.34 -10.27 -13.58
CA PRO A 142 6.71 -11.44 -12.94
C PRO A 142 7.34 -11.90 -11.62
N ASP A 143 8.51 -11.37 -11.24
CA ASP A 143 9.19 -11.78 -10.02
C ASP A 143 8.62 -11.08 -8.78
N TYR A 144 8.99 -11.58 -7.60
CA TYR A 144 8.58 -11.00 -6.31
C TYR A 144 7.06 -10.87 -6.13
N ARG A 145 6.29 -11.87 -6.57
CA ARG A 145 4.83 -11.93 -6.30
C ARG A 145 4.55 -12.22 -4.84
N GLY A 146 3.34 -11.90 -4.40
CA GLY A 146 2.89 -12.19 -3.04
C GLY A 146 3.15 -11.02 -2.10
N VAL A 147 3.69 -11.29 -0.91
CA VAL A 147 3.79 -10.28 0.14
C VAL A 147 5.23 -9.90 0.45
N MET A 148 5.43 -8.65 0.91
CA MET A 148 6.74 -8.10 1.28
C MET A 148 7.80 -8.20 0.17
N ALA A 149 7.42 -7.96 -1.08
CA ALA A 149 8.31 -8.03 -2.24
C ALA A 149 9.60 -7.20 -2.08
N THR A 150 9.52 -5.99 -1.52
CA THR A 150 10.70 -5.16 -1.17
C THR A 150 11.65 -5.89 -0.22
N PHE A 151 11.15 -6.62 0.78
CA PHE A 151 12.00 -7.39 1.70
C PHE A 151 12.76 -8.48 0.96
N TRP A 152 12.07 -9.23 0.10
CA TRP A 152 12.67 -10.33 -0.66
C TRP A 152 13.72 -9.83 -1.65
N ALA A 153 13.44 -8.73 -2.35
CA ALA A 153 14.41 -8.10 -3.24
C ALA A 153 15.66 -7.62 -2.50
N LEU A 154 15.50 -7.01 -1.32
CA LEU A 154 16.64 -6.63 -0.46
C LEU A 154 17.42 -7.87 0.03
N LEU A 155 16.72 -8.92 0.49
CA LEU A 155 17.34 -10.16 0.94
C LEU A 155 18.14 -10.88 -0.16
N ASP A 156 17.67 -10.78 -1.41
CA ASP A 156 18.35 -11.34 -2.59
C ASP A 156 19.51 -10.46 -3.08
N GLY A 157 19.76 -9.32 -2.43
CA GLY A 157 20.85 -8.39 -2.79
C GLY A 157 20.59 -7.59 -4.07
N GLN A 158 19.32 -7.42 -4.46
CA GLN A 158 18.96 -6.65 -5.65
C GLN A 158 19.38 -5.18 -5.49
N GLN A 159 19.87 -4.59 -6.58
CA GLN A 159 20.26 -3.17 -6.61
C GLN A 159 19.09 -2.23 -6.89
N ALA A 160 17.93 -2.79 -7.24
CA ALA A 160 16.71 -2.06 -7.50
C ALA A 160 15.52 -2.78 -6.87
N ILE A 161 14.59 -1.98 -6.37
CA ILE A 161 13.25 -2.39 -5.97
C ILE A 161 12.25 -1.67 -6.88
N GLY A 162 11.00 -2.10 -6.92
CA GLY A 162 10.05 -1.49 -7.82
C GLY A 162 8.62 -1.89 -7.56
N SER A 163 7.74 -1.28 -8.33
CA SER A 163 6.31 -1.49 -8.30
C SER A 163 5.81 -1.89 -9.67
N SER A 164 4.71 -2.64 -9.67
CA SER A 164 4.01 -3.03 -10.88
C SER A 164 2.53 -2.71 -10.72
N LEU A 165 2.01 -1.86 -11.60
CA LEU A 165 0.58 -1.64 -11.74
C LEU A 165 0.04 -2.72 -12.67
N HIS A 166 -0.92 -3.52 -12.21
CA HIS A 166 -1.49 -4.61 -12.99
C HIS A 166 -2.99 -4.79 -12.73
N THR A 167 -3.70 -5.49 -13.62
CA THR A 167 -5.11 -5.83 -13.41
C THR A 167 -5.27 -6.99 -12.40
N ILE A 168 -6.44 -7.10 -11.77
CA ILE A 168 -6.88 -8.31 -11.06
C ILE A 168 -8.05 -8.90 -11.86
N GLU A 169 -7.91 -10.14 -12.35
CA GLU A 169 -8.88 -10.71 -13.33
C GLU A 169 -9.68 -11.90 -12.80
N ASN A 170 -9.07 -12.80 -12.02
CA ASN A 170 -9.66 -14.09 -11.67
C ASN A 170 -9.40 -14.51 -10.20
N GLY A 171 -8.94 -13.60 -9.35
CA GLY A 171 -8.62 -13.85 -7.95
C GLY A 171 -7.22 -14.44 -7.72
N ASP A 172 -6.46 -14.73 -8.78
CA ASP A 172 -5.06 -15.10 -8.67
C ASP A 172 -4.22 -13.88 -8.25
N ILE A 173 -3.29 -14.10 -7.32
CA ILE A 173 -2.42 -13.06 -6.79
C ILE A 173 -1.36 -12.70 -7.84
N ASP A 174 -1.31 -11.42 -8.22
CA ASP A 174 -0.29 -10.81 -9.08
C ASP A 174 -0.07 -11.51 -10.44
N ARG A 175 -1.18 -11.92 -11.09
CA ARG A 175 -1.16 -12.62 -12.38
C ARG A 175 -1.94 -11.95 -13.52
N GLY A 176 -2.57 -10.80 -13.26
CA GLY A 176 -3.28 -10.07 -14.31
C GLY A 176 -2.33 -9.44 -15.33
N ARG A 177 -2.87 -8.57 -16.18
CA ARG A 177 -2.09 -7.86 -17.19
C ARG A 177 -1.28 -6.73 -16.57
N LEU A 178 0.00 -6.67 -16.92
CA LEU A 178 0.90 -5.59 -16.52
C LEU A 178 0.55 -4.31 -17.29
N LEU A 179 0.25 -3.25 -16.56
CA LEU A 179 -0.10 -1.94 -17.10
C LEU A 179 1.13 -1.03 -17.15
N SER A 180 1.93 -1.02 -16.08
CA SER A 180 3.22 -0.33 -16.03
C SER A 180 4.08 -0.87 -14.89
N SER A 181 5.39 -0.65 -14.97
CA SER A 181 6.33 -0.90 -13.87
C SER A 181 7.28 0.28 -13.71
N LYS A 182 7.66 0.58 -12.46
CA LYS A 182 8.71 1.56 -12.13
C LYS A 182 9.68 0.93 -11.15
N ALA A 183 10.96 1.27 -11.28
CA ALA A 183 12.02 0.81 -10.39
C ALA A 183 12.76 2.01 -9.81
N ILE A 184 13.19 1.87 -8.56
CA ILE A 184 14.07 2.81 -7.86
C ILE A 184 15.31 2.06 -7.38
N ALA A 185 16.43 2.77 -7.26
CA ALA A 185 17.64 2.21 -6.71
C ALA A 185 17.45 1.87 -5.22
N VAL A 186 18.08 0.78 -4.78
CA VAL A 186 18.21 0.48 -3.35
C VAL A 186 19.19 1.45 -2.72
N GLU A 187 18.78 2.06 -1.60
CA GLU A 187 19.65 2.92 -0.81
C GLU A 187 20.39 2.06 0.23
N VAL A 188 21.71 2.09 0.17
CA VAL A 188 22.55 1.42 1.16
C VAL A 188 22.30 2.03 2.54
N ASP A 189 22.33 1.20 3.58
CA ASP A 189 22.12 1.56 5.00
C ASP A 189 20.69 1.99 5.39
N LYS A 190 19.75 1.98 4.45
CA LYS A 190 18.33 2.29 4.73
C LYS A 190 17.52 1.05 5.11
N SER A 191 16.54 1.22 5.99
CA SER A 191 15.69 0.12 6.44
C SER A 191 14.68 -0.35 5.38
N TYR A 192 14.10 -1.54 5.57
CA TYR A 192 12.99 -2.03 4.73
C TYR A 192 11.82 -1.04 4.69
N LEU A 193 11.39 -0.50 5.83
CA LEU A 193 10.26 0.43 5.89
C LEU A 193 10.57 1.71 5.11
N TRP A 194 11.79 2.25 5.21
CA TRP A 194 12.23 3.38 4.39
C TRP A 194 12.05 3.10 2.90
N HIS A 195 12.55 1.95 2.44
CA HIS A 195 12.43 1.52 1.06
C HIS A 195 10.96 1.37 0.60
N VAL A 196 10.07 0.86 1.45
CA VAL A 196 8.63 0.78 1.15
C VAL A 196 8.02 2.17 0.97
N LEU A 197 8.35 3.13 1.84
CA LEU A 197 7.82 4.49 1.75
C LEU A 197 8.38 5.22 0.52
N GLN A 198 9.69 5.11 0.27
CA GLN A 198 10.31 5.67 -0.94
C GLN A 198 9.73 5.06 -2.21
N LEU A 199 9.41 3.75 -2.21
CA LEU A 199 8.76 3.12 -3.35
C LEU A 199 7.43 3.81 -3.67
N TYR A 200 6.56 4.02 -2.70
CA TYR A 200 5.29 4.72 -2.94
C TYR A 200 5.48 6.18 -3.37
N LEU A 201 6.46 6.89 -2.78
CA LEU A 201 6.76 8.27 -3.17
C LEU A 201 7.06 8.41 -4.67
N HIS A 202 7.79 7.44 -5.23
CA HIS A 202 8.26 7.50 -6.62
C HIS A 202 7.35 6.79 -7.63
N THR A 203 6.36 6.03 -7.16
CA THR A 203 5.61 5.12 -8.04
C THR A 203 4.10 5.18 -7.91
N ALA A 204 3.57 5.85 -6.89
CA ALA A 204 2.13 6.05 -6.74
C ALA A 204 1.51 6.82 -7.92
N ASP A 205 2.30 7.65 -8.60
CA ASP A 205 1.92 8.37 -9.82
C ASP A 205 1.51 7.45 -10.98
N GLN A 206 1.94 6.17 -10.99
CA GLN A 206 1.46 5.18 -11.96
C GLN A 206 -0.06 5.05 -11.97
N ILE A 207 -0.70 5.19 -10.80
CA ILE A 207 -2.16 5.16 -10.68
C ILE A 207 -2.75 6.39 -11.37
N THR A 208 -2.22 7.58 -11.08
CA THR A 208 -2.73 8.83 -11.66
C THR A 208 -2.53 8.88 -13.17
N ASP A 209 -1.37 8.41 -13.66
CA ASP A 209 -1.07 8.29 -15.08
C ASP A 209 -2.04 7.32 -15.78
N TYR A 210 -2.36 6.19 -15.15
CA TYR A 210 -3.30 5.21 -15.70
C TYR A 210 -4.73 5.75 -15.74
N VAL A 211 -5.19 6.40 -14.67
CA VAL A 211 -6.53 7.02 -14.64
C VAL A 211 -6.66 8.12 -15.70
N LYS A 212 -5.62 8.95 -15.88
CA LYS A 212 -5.58 9.93 -16.96
C LYS A 212 -5.67 9.28 -18.35
N GLN A 213 -4.93 8.20 -18.59
CA GLN A 213 -5.01 7.45 -19.85
C GLN A 213 -6.40 6.84 -20.09
N LEU A 214 -7.08 6.38 -19.03
CA LEU A 214 -8.48 5.93 -19.07
C LEU A 214 -9.41 7.04 -19.54
N CYS A 215 -9.35 8.22 -18.91
CA CYS A 215 -10.15 9.38 -19.30
C CYS A 215 -9.93 9.80 -20.77
N GLU A 216 -8.68 9.72 -21.25
CA GLU A 216 -8.32 10.09 -22.62
C GLU A 216 -8.62 8.99 -23.66
N SER A 217 -9.18 7.84 -23.26
CA SER A 217 -9.37 6.65 -24.12
C SER A 217 -8.07 6.19 -24.81
N LYS A 218 -6.91 6.40 -24.15
CA LYS A 218 -5.57 6.04 -24.65
C LYS A 218 -5.02 4.78 -23.98
N VAL A 219 -5.85 4.06 -23.23
CA VAL A 219 -5.41 2.90 -22.46
C VAL A 219 -4.82 1.85 -23.38
N ARG A 220 -3.57 1.50 -23.10
CA ARG A 220 -2.94 0.34 -23.72
C ARG A 220 -3.50 -0.90 -23.06
N THR A 221 -3.86 -1.90 -23.87
CA THR A 221 -4.12 -3.25 -23.35
C THR A 221 -2.88 -3.68 -22.58
N GLY A 222 -3.04 -3.96 -21.29
CA GLY A 222 -1.93 -4.41 -20.46
C GLY A 222 -1.26 -5.65 -21.06
N GLN A 223 0.05 -5.78 -20.85
CA GLN A 223 0.81 -6.91 -21.36
C GLN A 223 0.56 -8.15 -20.50
N GLN A 224 0.45 -9.32 -21.12
CA GLN A 224 0.43 -10.56 -20.37
C GLN A 224 1.75 -10.66 -19.58
N ILE A 225 1.66 -10.80 -18.25
CA ILE A 225 2.83 -11.09 -17.43
C ILE A 225 3.37 -12.45 -17.88
N SER A 226 4.65 -12.50 -18.25
CA SER A 226 5.31 -13.70 -18.73
C SER A 226 5.19 -14.85 -17.73
N GLU A 227 5.05 -16.09 -18.21
CA GLU A 227 5.12 -17.28 -17.37
C GLU A 227 6.51 -17.38 -16.72
N GLY A 228 6.57 -17.29 -15.38
CA GLY A 228 7.82 -17.28 -14.63
C GLY A 228 7.70 -16.51 -13.31
N GLY A 229 8.85 -16.21 -12.70
CA GLY A 229 8.97 -15.40 -11.49
C GLY A 229 8.57 -16.13 -10.19
N ASN A 230 9.15 -15.70 -9.08
CA ASN A 230 8.95 -16.34 -7.79
C ASN A 230 7.72 -15.76 -7.07
N TYR A 231 7.07 -16.59 -6.26
CA TYR A 231 6.02 -16.18 -5.34
C TYR A 231 6.54 -16.32 -3.92
N PHE A 232 6.34 -15.28 -3.11
CA PHE A 232 6.81 -15.24 -1.73
C PHE A 232 5.66 -15.00 -0.74
N SER A 233 5.70 -15.77 0.36
CA SER A 233 4.89 -15.54 1.54
C SER A 233 5.57 -14.55 2.50
N PHE A 234 4.99 -14.35 3.68
CA PHE A 234 5.69 -13.64 4.75
C PHE A 234 7.04 -14.32 5.06
N PRO A 235 8.10 -13.54 5.35
CA PRO A 235 9.40 -14.08 5.74
C PRO A 235 9.30 -14.99 6.97
N SER A 236 10.04 -16.10 6.95
CA SER A 236 10.21 -16.94 8.13
C SER A 236 11.24 -16.33 9.10
N GLU A 237 11.30 -16.84 10.34
CA GLU A 237 12.38 -16.47 11.29
C GLU A 237 13.78 -16.67 10.71
N ARG A 238 13.96 -17.71 9.88
CA ARG A 238 15.24 -17.96 9.19
C ARG A 238 15.55 -16.87 8.18
N ASP A 239 14.56 -16.37 7.47
CA ASP A 239 14.74 -15.31 6.47
C ASP A 239 15.03 -13.98 7.15
N LEU A 240 14.36 -13.68 8.26
CA LEU A 240 14.63 -12.50 9.09
C LEU A 240 16.05 -12.53 9.67
N ALA A 241 16.50 -13.68 10.19
CA ALA A 241 17.88 -13.83 10.66
C ALA A 241 18.92 -13.64 9.55
N ARG A 242 18.64 -14.12 8.32
CA ARG A 242 19.48 -13.87 7.15
C ARG A 242 19.49 -12.40 6.75
N PHE A 243 18.33 -11.74 6.81
CA PHE A 243 18.18 -10.32 6.50
C PHE A 243 19.04 -9.47 7.42
N GLN A 244 18.93 -9.70 8.73
CA GLN A 244 19.75 -9.05 9.76
C GLN A 244 21.24 -9.34 9.58
N LYS A 245 21.61 -10.60 9.34
CA LYS A 245 23.01 -10.98 9.10
C LYS A 245 23.61 -10.32 7.86
N SER A 246 22.79 -9.95 6.89
CA SER A 246 23.21 -9.26 5.67
C SER A 246 23.32 -7.73 5.87
N GLY A 247 23.11 -7.25 7.09
CA GLY A 247 23.21 -5.82 7.44
C GLY A 247 21.90 -5.05 7.27
N HIS A 248 20.79 -5.70 6.90
CA HIS A 248 19.49 -5.05 6.76
C HIS A 248 18.69 -5.05 8.06
N CYS A 249 17.85 -4.04 8.24
CA CYS A 249 16.89 -3.96 9.35
C CYS A 249 15.49 -3.66 8.83
N LEU A 250 14.45 -4.05 9.58
CA LEU A 250 13.07 -3.84 9.17
C LEU A 250 12.65 -2.36 9.19
N TYR A 251 13.13 -1.62 10.17
CA TYR A 251 12.89 -0.18 10.34
C TYR A 251 14.03 0.44 11.15
N GLN A 252 14.17 1.77 11.09
CA GLN A 252 14.96 2.56 12.04
C GLN A 252 14.07 3.68 12.59
N LYS A 253 14.11 3.93 13.89
CA LYS A 253 13.27 4.96 14.54
C LYS A 253 13.60 6.35 14.00
N THR A 254 14.89 6.68 13.85
CA THR A 254 15.37 7.95 13.26
C THR A 254 14.77 8.23 11.89
N GLU A 255 14.72 7.22 11.01
CA GLU A 255 14.14 7.32 9.68
C GLU A 255 12.63 7.57 9.74
N LEU A 256 11.92 6.88 10.64
CA LEU A 256 10.49 7.09 10.82
C LEU A 256 10.18 8.47 11.40
N CYS A 257 10.92 8.93 12.43
CA CYS A 257 10.75 10.27 12.98
C CYS A 257 11.00 11.35 11.91
N TYR A 258 12.08 11.22 11.13
CA TYR A 258 12.33 12.12 9.99
C TYR A 258 11.13 12.15 9.04
N PHE A 259 10.63 10.98 8.67
CA PHE A 259 9.52 10.85 7.73
C PHE A 259 8.23 11.49 8.25
N LEU A 260 7.84 11.20 9.50
CA LEU A 260 6.65 11.78 10.13
C LEU A 260 6.77 13.30 10.27
N ASN A 261 7.94 13.80 10.68
CA ASN A 261 8.17 15.23 10.83
C ASN A 261 8.15 15.95 9.47
N HIS A 262 8.74 15.33 8.44
CA HIS A 262 8.86 15.93 7.12
C HIS A 262 7.53 15.96 6.36
N PHE A 263 6.83 14.83 6.26
CA PHE A 263 5.63 14.72 5.42
C PHE A 263 4.35 15.09 6.16
N TYR A 264 4.26 14.79 7.44
CA TYR A 264 3.04 15.02 8.23
C TYR A 264 3.15 16.26 9.15
N GLY A 265 4.33 16.90 9.19
CA GLY A 265 4.56 18.13 9.95
C GLY A 265 4.64 17.94 11.46
N LEU A 266 4.87 16.71 11.93
CA LEU A 266 4.97 16.41 13.35
C LEU A 266 6.30 16.89 13.95
N THR A 267 6.40 16.87 15.27
CA THR A 267 7.66 17.00 16.02
C THR A 267 7.85 15.78 16.92
N VAL A 268 8.17 14.63 16.30
CA VAL A 268 8.40 13.33 16.96
C VAL A 268 9.90 13.05 17.08
N SER A 269 10.29 12.45 18.20
CA SER A 269 11.61 11.90 18.48
C SER A 269 11.57 10.38 18.69
N GLU A 270 12.72 9.72 18.77
CA GLU A 270 12.76 8.27 18.97
C GLU A 270 12.16 7.80 20.32
N GLN A 271 12.04 8.72 21.28
CA GLN A 271 11.46 8.45 22.60
C GLN A 271 9.94 8.30 22.55
N ASP A 272 9.31 8.95 21.56
CA ASP A 272 7.85 8.90 21.35
C ASP A 272 7.41 7.60 20.65
N LEU A 273 8.37 6.83 20.10
CA LEU A 273 8.15 5.52 19.50
C LEU A 273 8.40 4.41 20.53
N GLU A 274 7.37 4.06 21.29
CA GLU A 274 7.39 3.01 22.32
C GLU A 274 7.38 1.61 21.69
N LEU A 275 8.56 1.04 21.44
CA LEU A 275 8.69 -0.35 20.93
C LEU A 275 8.95 -1.38 22.03
N ASP A 276 9.19 -0.92 23.26
CA ASP A 276 9.51 -1.75 24.41
C ASP A 276 8.21 -2.03 25.19
N GLY A 277 7.50 -3.09 24.81
CA GLY A 277 6.26 -3.50 25.50
C GLY A 277 5.27 -4.35 24.69
N LEU A 278 5.55 -4.64 23.42
CA LEU A 278 4.79 -5.56 22.56
C LEU A 278 5.27 -7.00 22.70
#